data_AF-A0A838F805-F1
#
_entry.id   AF-A0A838F805-F1
#
_cell.length_a   1.000
_cell.length_b   1.000
_cell.length_c   1.000
_cell.angle_alpha   90.00
_cell.angle_beta   90.00
_cell.angle_gamma   90.00
#
_symmetry.space_group_name_H-M   'P 1'
#
loop_
_entity.id
_entity.type
_entity.pdbx_description
1 polymer ?
#
loop_
_entity_poly.entity_id
_entity_poly.type
_entity_poly.pdbx_seq_one_letter_code
_entity_poly.pdbx_strand_id
1 'polypeptide(L)'
;MVSGSTEKLIQEITNENLPAGYSRFIVQLSKLYYSLSNSAQKEDPASFLFDPVVRQNFFYLEALSRIYRKIHDRKMFDLLRNEFKMVEDQLGKIDFYDGWVKEFSQQKNFPPELNDYFNSHRETELENFRKLLEAKNWINNDYEMVRNILSDLSSAAWMNAADDRRAIAVFLDDELDDLKDDYEENRFDFNNIEEGVHEFRRQLRWFSIYAQALDGLIQLKNSEEEENDLKKYLTAEVLNSPYNSLPVPKQGIIPLYIRAPEFYALSWMVNELGNLKDDGLRFNALWEAVEATHEFSEEDAEAYISSLAGRETLSLEEIPQIVAKVCNEFMHEDDIIKKIRKDIKAAVGLSNYE
;
A
#
# COMPACT_ATOMS: atom_id res chain seq x y z
N MET A 1 12.47 28.61 -17.85
CA MET A 1 12.54 27.91 -19.14
C MET A 1 12.50 26.43 -18.84
N VAL A 2 11.55 25.71 -19.39
CA VAL A 2 11.50 24.25 -19.29
C VAL A 2 12.74 23.73 -20.04
N SER A 3 13.54 22.86 -19.42
CA SER A 3 14.71 22.28 -20.09
C SER A 3 14.25 21.42 -21.29
N GLY A 4 15.08 21.27 -22.31
CA GLY A 4 14.76 20.37 -23.45
C GLY A 4 14.55 18.91 -23.02
N SER A 5 15.11 18.52 -21.87
CA SER A 5 14.89 17.21 -21.24
C SER A 5 13.47 17.06 -20.70
N THR A 6 12.91 18.13 -20.13
CA THR A 6 11.54 18.16 -19.61
C THR A 6 10.49 18.19 -20.72
N GLU A 7 10.76 18.80 -21.86
CA GLU A 7 9.86 18.73 -23.03
C GLU A 7 9.79 17.31 -23.61
N LYS A 8 10.93 16.60 -23.70
CA LYS A 8 10.97 15.21 -24.13
C LYS A 8 10.23 14.28 -23.16
N LEU A 9 10.41 14.52 -21.87
CA LEU A 9 9.68 13.85 -20.79
C LEU A 9 8.16 14.01 -20.95
N ILE A 10 7.69 15.25 -21.15
CA ILE A 10 6.27 15.54 -21.37
C ILE A 10 5.76 14.84 -22.65
N GLN A 11 6.55 14.82 -23.73
CA GLN A 11 6.18 14.13 -24.96
C GLN A 11 6.02 12.62 -24.76
N GLU A 12 6.95 11.97 -24.07
CA GLU A 12 6.87 10.53 -23.75
C GLU A 12 5.65 10.22 -22.86
N ILE A 13 5.35 11.10 -21.92
CA ILE A 13 4.16 11.03 -21.05
C ILE A 13 2.84 11.08 -21.85
N THR A 14 2.82 11.85 -22.94
CA THR A 14 1.61 12.08 -23.75
C THR A 14 1.40 11.11 -24.90
N ASN A 15 2.28 10.11 -25.09
CA ASN A 15 2.19 9.19 -26.22
C ASN A 15 1.12 8.11 -26.01
N GLU A 16 0.12 8.07 -26.89
CA GLU A 16 -1.03 7.14 -26.78
C GLU A 16 -0.72 5.70 -27.26
N ASN A 17 0.42 5.46 -27.92
CA ASN A 17 0.77 4.15 -28.50
C ASN A 17 1.86 3.39 -27.73
N LEU A 18 1.86 3.49 -26.40
CA LEU A 18 2.85 2.80 -25.56
C LEU A 18 2.43 1.34 -25.28
N PRO A 19 3.40 0.41 -25.13
CA PRO A 19 3.12 -0.92 -24.58
C PRO A 19 2.39 -0.82 -23.23
N ALA A 20 1.43 -1.73 -22.98
CA ALA A 20 0.55 -1.66 -21.80
C ALA A 20 1.32 -1.64 -20.47
N GLY A 21 2.41 -2.40 -20.36
CA GLY A 21 3.26 -2.35 -19.17
C GLY A 21 3.94 -1.01 -18.98
N TYR A 22 4.49 -0.45 -20.05
CA TYR A 22 5.14 0.86 -20.00
C TYR A 22 4.14 1.97 -19.64
N SER A 23 2.96 1.97 -20.25
CA SER A 23 1.94 3.01 -20.03
C SER A 23 1.51 3.10 -18.57
N ARG A 24 1.43 1.97 -17.84
CA ARG A 24 1.09 1.95 -16.41
C ARG A 24 2.11 2.71 -15.56
N PHE A 25 3.41 2.53 -15.83
CA PHE A 25 4.46 3.32 -15.16
C PHE A 25 4.37 4.79 -15.52
N ILE A 26 4.19 5.10 -16.80
CA ILE A 26 4.09 6.48 -17.29
C ILE A 26 2.98 7.24 -16.58
N VAL A 27 1.79 6.66 -16.42
CA VAL A 27 0.68 7.33 -15.73
C VAL A 27 1.07 7.77 -14.32
N GLN A 28 1.73 6.91 -13.53
CA GLN A 28 2.10 7.26 -12.16
C GLN A 28 3.33 8.19 -12.10
N LEU A 29 4.33 7.98 -12.96
CA LEU A 29 5.49 8.86 -13.08
C LEU A 29 5.10 10.28 -13.50
N SER A 30 4.08 10.43 -14.34
CA SER A 30 3.57 11.74 -14.76
C SER A 30 2.97 12.52 -13.60
N LYS A 31 2.15 11.85 -12.78
CA LYS A 31 1.56 12.44 -11.58
C LYS A 31 2.65 12.81 -10.57
N LEU A 32 3.60 11.90 -10.36
CA LEU A 32 4.72 12.15 -9.46
C LEU A 32 5.57 13.33 -9.93
N TYR A 33 5.92 13.35 -11.22
CA TYR A 33 6.67 14.45 -11.83
C TYR A 33 5.95 15.79 -11.65
N TYR A 34 4.63 15.84 -11.87
CA TYR A 34 3.85 17.05 -11.62
C TYR A 34 3.99 17.52 -10.16
N SER A 35 3.84 16.63 -9.18
CA SER A 35 4.00 16.97 -7.76
C SER A 35 5.42 17.45 -7.42
N LEU A 36 6.46 16.76 -7.91
CA LEU A 36 7.86 17.15 -7.72
C LEU A 36 8.14 18.52 -8.35
N SER A 37 7.60 18.78 -9.54
CA SER A 37 7.81 20.05 -10.24
C SER A 37 7.15 21.23 -9.53
N ASN A 38 6.00 21.01 -8.90
CA ASN A 38 5.31 22.01 -8.11
C ASN A 38 5.95 22.24 -6.74
N SER A 39 6.55 21.19 -6.15
CA SER A 39 7.23 21.30 -4.84
C SER A 39 8.46 22.19 -4.91
N ALA A 40 9.15 22.22 -6.06
CA ALA A 40 10.32 23.07 -6.28
C ALA A 40 10.05 24.58 -6.14
N GLN A 41 8.78 25.00 -6.18
CA GLN A 41 8.37 26.40 -5.99
C GLN A 41 7.94 26.71 -4.54
N LYS A 42 8.04 25.74 -3.63
CA LYS A 42 7.62 25.88 -2.23
C LYS A 42 8.82 26.16 -1.33
N GLU A 43 8.56 26.86 -0.23
CA GLU A 43 9.56 27.16 0.79
C GLU A 43 10.07 25.88 1.46
N ASP A 44 9.18 24.92 1.69
CA ASP A 44 9.51 23.57 2.15
C ASP A 44 8.97 22.51 1.17
N PRO A 45 9.80 22.05 0.22
CA PRO A 45 9.43 21.02 -0.73
C PRO A 45 9.12 19.66 -0.09
N ALA A 46 9.78 19.30 1.02
CA ALA A 46 9.60 18.00 1.65
C ALA A 46 8.24 17.90 2.34
N SER A 47 7.87 18.92 3.11
CA SER A 47 6.53 19.00 3.71
C SER A 47 5.42 19.09 2.65
N PHE A 48 5.66 19.76 1.52
CA PHE A 48 4.71 19.76 0.41
C PHE A 48 4.55 18.36 -0.24
N LEU A 49 5.63 17.59 -0.31
CA LEU A 49 5.63 16.24 -0.87
C LEU A 49 5.16 15.17 0.12
N PHE A 50 5.04 15.49 1.41
CA PHE A 50 4.30 14.70 2.37
C PHE A 50 2.79 14.86 2.12
N ASP A 51 2.36 14.37 0.96
CA ASP A 51 1.00 14.43 0.46
C ASP A 51 0.50 13.00 0.18
N PRO A 52 -0.74 12.65 0.55
CA PRO A 52 -1.28 11.31 0.33
C PRO A 52 -1.22 10.84 -1.13
N VAL A 53 -1.41 11.73 -2.10
CA VAL A 53 -1.36 11.40 -3.53
C VAL A 53 0.07 11.10 -3.97
N VAL A 54 1.06 11.84 -3.46
CA VAL A 54 2.49 11.56 -3.73
C VAL A 54 2.86 10.18 -3.21
N ARG A 55 2.55 9.88 -1.94
CA ARG A 55 2.81 8.56 -1.34
C ARG A 55 2.11 7.44 -2.12
N GLN A 56 0.85 7.65 -2.50
CA GLN A 56 0.08 6.69 -3.28
C GLN A 56 0.75 6.37 -4.63
N ASN A 57 1.29 7.38 -5.33
CA ASN A 57 2.00 7.15 -6.59
C ASN A 57 3.30 6.36 -6.39
N PHE A 58 4.05 6.59 -5.31
CA PHE A 58 5.21 5.76 -4.95
C PHE A 58 4.82 4.31 -4.68
N PHE A 59 3.73 4.07 -3.93
CA PHE A 59 3.19 2.73 -3.72
C PHE A 59 2.82 2.04 -5.03
N TYR A 60 2.16 2.74 -5.96
CA TYR A 60 1.80 2.17 -7.25
C TYR A 60 3.02 1.85 -8.12
N LEU A 61 4.06 2.68 -8.06
CA LEU A 61 5.31 2.42 -8.75
C LEU A 61 6.09 1.25 -8.14
N GLU A 62 6.10 1.11 -6.81
CA GLU A 62 6.62 -0.08 -6.14
C GLU A 62 5.83 -1.33 -6.55
N ALA A 63 4.49 -1.24 -6.55
CA ALA A 63 3.60 -2.33 -6.91
C ALA A 63 3.84 -2.83 -8.34
N LEU A 64 3.93 -1.92 -9.30
CA LEU A 64 4.30 -2.24 -10.67
C LEU A 64 5.69 -2.90 -10.72
N SER A 65 6.67 -2.33 -10.02
CA SER A 65 8.02 -2.91 -9.99
C SER A 65 8.04 -4.32 -9.38
N ARG A 66 7.20 -4.62 -8.38
CA ARG A 66 7.04 -5.98 -7.83
C ARG A 66 6.51 -6.96 -8.87
N ILE A 67 5.47 -6.57 -9.61
CA ILE A 67 4.87 -7.36 -10.70
C ILE A 67 5.95 -7.64 -11.76
N TYR A 68 6.52 -6.58 -12.34
CA TYR A 68 7.45 -6.72 -13.48
C TYR A 68 8.80 -7.31 -13.11
N ARG A 69 9.20 -7.29 -11.84
CA ARG A 69 10.36 -8.06 -11.37
C ARG A 69 10.16 -9.57 -11.54
N LYS A 70 8.93 -10.07 -11.42
CA LYS A 70 8.60 -11.49 -11.56
C LYS A 70 8.35 -11.90 -13.01
N ILE A 71 7.81 -10.99 -13.83
CA ILE A 71 7.36 -11.30 -15.20
C ILE A 71 8.22 -10.70 -16.32
N HIS A 72 9.26 -9.95 -15.99
CA HIS A 72 10.13 -9.24 -16.95
C HIS A 72 11.61 -9.24 -16.49
N ASP A 73 12.37 -8.18 -16.74
CA ASP A 73 13.76 -8.01 -16.31
C ASP A 73 13.83 -7.83 -14.79
N ARG A 74 14.04 -8.96 -14.10
CA ARG A 74 14.18 -9.02 -12.65
C ARG A 74 15.18 -8.00 -12.11
N LYS A 75 16.32 -7.80 -12.78
CA LYS A 75 17.38 -6.92 -12.26
C LYS A 75 16.96 -5.46 -12.33
N MET A 76 16.45 -5.02 -13.48
CA MET A 76 15.99 -3.65 -13.66
C MET A 76 14.85 -3.31 -12.69
N PHE A 77 13.83 -4.16 -12.63
CA PHE A 77 12.66 -3.88 -11.78
C PHE A 77 12.93 -4.05 -10.28
N ASP A 78 13.91 -4.87 -9.87
CA ASP A 78 14.32 -4.90 -8.45
C ASP A 78 15.03 -3.60 -8.04
N LEU A 79 15.86 -3.02 -8.91
CA LEU A 79 16.45 -1.70 -8.66
C LEU A 79 15.36 -0.61 -8.55
N LEU A 80 14.43 -0.56 -9.51
CA LEU A 80 13.31 0.39 -9.47
C LEU A 80 12.45 0.23 -8.21
N ARG A 81 12.11 -1.02 -7.86
CA ARG A 81 11.37 -1.33 -6.63
C ARG A 81 12.08 -0.75 -5.42
N ASN A 82 13.39 -0.95 -5.30
CA ASN A 82 14.14 -0.49 -4.15
C ASN A 82 14.14 1.04 -4.06
N GLU A 83 14.27 1.76 -5.18
CA GLU A 83 14.18 3.23 -5.18
C GLU A 83 12.80 3.74 -4.74
N PHE A 84 11.71 3.16 -5.23
CA PHE A 84 10.35 3.56 -4.82
C PHE A 84 10.07 3.19 -3.35
N LYS A 85 10.49 1.98 -2.94
CA LYS A 85 10.33 1.50 -1.56
C LYS A 85 11.08 2.37 -0.56
N MET A 86 12.29 2.82 -0.86
CA MET A 86 13.04 3.71 0.03
C MET A 86 12.28 5.00 0.34
N VAL A 87 11.62 5.57 -0.67
CA VAL A 87 10.81 6.78 -0.49
C VAL A 87 9.52 6.49 0.26
N GLU A 88 8.82 5.41 -0.08
CA GLU A 88 7.60 5.00 0.61
C GLU A 88 7.86 4.70 2.09
N ASP A 89 8.89 3.91 2.40
CA ASP A 89 9.25 3.57 3.79
C ASP A 89 9.53 4.84 4.60
N GLN A 90 10.18 5.83 4.01
CA GLN A 90 10.45 7.11 4.69
C GLN A 90 9.18 7.94 4.90
N LEU A 91 8.28 7.98 3.91
CA LEU A 91 6.96 8.61 4.05
C LEU A 91 6.11 7.90 5.12
N GLY A 92 6.20 6.57 5.22
CA GLY A 92 5.53 5.78 6.24
C GLY A 92 5.97 6.09 7.66
N LYS A 93 7.26 6.39 7.87
CA LYS A 93 7.76 6.85 9.17
C LYS A 93 7.21 8.21 9.57
N ILE A 94 7.12 9.15 8.62
CA ILE A 94 6.50 10.46 8.87
C ILE A 94 5.03 10.28 9.26
N ASP A 95 4.29 9.47 8.49
CA ASP A 95 2.87 9.20 8.69
C ASP A 95 2.57 8.57 10.05
N PHE A 96 3.44 7.67 10.54
CA PHE A 96 3.34 7.09 11.87
C PHE A 96 3.32 8.17 12.96
N TYR A 97 4.32 9.05 13.01
CA TYR A 97 4.40 10.10 14.03
C TYR A 97 3.34 11.20 13.82
N ASP A 98 3.05 11.55 12.57
CA ASP A 98 2.04 12.56 12.23
C ASP A 98 0.62 12.12 12.65
N GLY A 99 0.30 10.83 12.50
CA GLY A 99 -0.95 10.24 12.99
C GLY A 99 -1.13 10.45 14.49
N TRP A 100 -0.10 10.13 15.29
CA TRP A 100 -0.13 10.31 16.74
C TRP A 100 -0.23 11.77 17.16
N VAL A 101 0.52 12.67 16.50
CA VAL A 101 0.39 14.11 16.80
C VAL A 101 -1.04 14.60 16.53
N LYS A 102 -1.64 14.21 15.40
CA LYS A 102 -3.03 14.57 15.07
C LYS A 102 -4.03 14.01 16.05
N GLU A 103 -3.82 12.79 16.52
CA GLU A 103 -4.70 12.15 17.50
C GLU A 103 -4.58 12.80 18.89
N PHE A 104 -3.36 12.87 19.44
CA PHE A 104 -3.13 13.33 20.81
C PHE A 104 -3.33 14.84 20.98
N SER A 105 -3.14 15.65 19.93
CA SER A 105 -3.49 17.07 19.96
C SER A 105 -4.99 17.34 20.15
N GLN A 106 -5.86 16.36 19.88
CA GLN A 106 -7.31 16.47 20.12
C GLN A 106 -7.70 16.08 21.55
N GLN A 107 -6.80 15.44 22.30
CA GLN A 107 -7.08 14.98 23.65
C GLN A 107 -6.91 16.09 24.67
N LYS A 108 -7.93 16.27 25.52
CA LYS A 108 -7.87 17.26 26.61
C LYS A 108 -6.85 16.82 27.64
N ASN A 109 -5.98 17.75 28.04
CA ASN A 109 -4.94 17.54 29.05
C ASN A 109 -3.92 16.45 28.68
N PHE A 110 -3.67 16.21 27.39
CA PHE A 110 -2.57 15.35 26.99
C PHE A 110 -1.22 15.96 27.43
N PRO A 111 -0.30 15.18 28.01
CA PRO A 111 0.98 15.69 28.53
C PRO A 111 1.80 16.41 27.44
N PRO A 112 2.20 17.68 27.65
CA PRO A 112 3.00 18.43 26.68
C PRO A 112 4.30 17.72 26.30
N GLU A 113 4.96 17.06 27.25
CA GLU A 113 6.24 16.39 27.06
C GLU A 113 6.11 15.21 26.09
N LEU A 114 5.00 14.47 26.13
CA LEU A 114 4.71 13.40 25.18
C LEU A 114 4.36 13.95 23.79
N ASN A 115 3.63 15.06 23.73
CA ASN A 115 3.38 15.75 22.45
C ASN A 115 4.68 16.23 21.81
N ASP A 116 5.61 16.79 22.60
CA ASP A 116 6.91 17.24 22.13
C ASP A 116 7.75 16.06 21.62
N TYR A 117 7.68 14.91 22.29
CA TYR A 117 8.30 13.66 21.81
C TYR A 117 7.82 13.30 20.40
N PHE A 118 6.51 13.16 20.17
CA PHE A 118 5.99 12.78 18.84
C PHE A 118 6.27 13.84 17.77
N ASN A 119 6.15 15.13 18.11
CA ASN A 119 6.47 16.21 17.19
C ASN A 119 7.95 16.19 16.78
N SER A 120 8.87 16.04 17.73
CA SER A 120 10.31 16.01 17.42
C SER A 120 10.71 14.85 16.52
N HIS A 121 10.08 13.68 16.68
CA HIS A 121 10.30 12.55 15.80
C HIS A 121 9.69 12.78 14.42
N ARG A 122 8.48 13.34 14.31
CA ARG A 122 7.90 13.74 13.01
C ARG A 122 8.82 14.69 12.24
N GLU A 123 9.33 15.74 12.88
CA GLU A 123 10.24 16.70 12.26
C GLU A 123 11.58 16.05 11.84
N THR A 124 12.08 15.12 12.64
CA THR A 124 13.28 14.33 12.30
C THR A 124 13.06 13.50 11.05
N GLU A 125 11.91 12.81 10.93
CA GLU A 125 11.59 11.99 9.77
C GLU A 125 11.27 12.83 8.52
N LEU A 126 10.72 14.04 8.66
CA LEU A 126 10.57 15.00 7.57
C LEU A 126 11.92 15.47 7.03
N GLU A 127 12.87 15.77 7.92
CA GLU A 127 14.22 16.16 7.54
C GLU A 127 14.98 14.99 6.87
N ASN A 128 14.79 13.76 7.35
CA ASN A 128 15.33 12.56 6.71
C ASN A 128 14.74 12.37 5.30
N PHE A 129 13.45 12.63 5.11
CA PHE A 129 12.81 12.59 3.80
C PHE A 129 13.38 13.64 2.85
N ARG A 130 13.58 14.88 3.32
CA ARG A 130 14.24 15.94 2.53
C ARG A 130 15.62 15.50 2.06
N LYS A 131 16.46 14.99 2.96
CA LYS A 131 17.80 14.49 2.63
C LYS A 131 17.75 13.34 1.63
N LEU A 132 16.78 12.43 1.77
CA LEU A 132 16.59 11.32 0.83
C LEU A 132 16.26 11.82 -0.58
N LEU A 133 15.30 12.75 -0.70
CA LEU A 133 14.90 13.34 -1.99
C LEU A 133 16.07 14.04 -2.68
N GLU A 134 16.88 14.78 -1.92
CA GLU A 134 18.05 15.48 -2.41
C GLU A 134 19.16 14.52 -2.84
N ALA A 135 19.52 13.56 -1.98
CA ALA A 135 20.61 12.61 -2.22
C ALA A 135 20.35 11.68 -3.40
N LYS A 136 19.08 11.37 -3.66
CA LYS A 136 18.64 10.53 -4.77
C LYS A 136 18.26 11.33 -6.02
N ASN A 137 18.42 12.66 -6.03
CA ASN A 137 18.06 13.53 -7.15
C ASN A 137 16.60 13.42 -7.60
N TRP A 138 15.67 13.23 -6.66
CA TRP A 138 14.23 13.29 -6.93
C TRP A 138 13.76 14.71 -7.20
N ILE A 139 14.34 15.70 -6.52
CA ILE A 139 13.99 17.13 -6.64
C ILE A 139 15.12 18.00 -7.19
N ASN A 140 16.33 17.45 -7.33
CA ASN A 140 17.53 18.15 -7.79
C ASN A 140 17.90 17.76 -9.24
N ASN A 141 18.85 18.51 -9.82
CA ASN A 141 19.42 18.23 -11.14
C ASN A 141 18.35 18.06 -12.25
N ASP A 142 17.29 18.87 -12.19
CA ASP A 142 16.16 18.83 -13.13
C ASP A 142 15.43 17.46 -13.10
N TYR A 143 15.27 16.88 -11.90
CA TYR A 143 14.56 15.61 -11.66
C TYR A 143 15.26 14.40 -12.30
N GLU A 144 16.58 14.32 -12.10
CA GLU A 144 17.44 13.30 -12.72
C GLU A 144 16.97 11.87 -12.48
N MET A 145 16.49 11.55 -11.27
CA MET A 145 15.96 10.22 -10.95
C MET A 145 14.81 9.83 -11.87
N VAL A 146 13.83 10.73 -12.07
CA VAL A 146 12.67 10.48 -12.94
C VAL A 146 13.13 10.22 -14.38
N ARG A 147 14.09 11.01 -14.89
CA ARG A 147 14.63 10.83 -16.24
C ARG A 147 15.35 9.49 -16.40
N ASN A 148 16.13 9.08 -15.40
CA ASN A 148 16.84 7.80 -15.44
C ASN A 148 15.86 6.64 -15.48
N ILE A 149 14.83 6.67 -14.62
CA ILE A 149 13.76 5.66 -14.60
C ILE A 149 13.09 5.57 -15.98
N LEU A 150 12.79 6.69 -16.62
CA LEU A 150 12.16 6.68 -17.95
C LEU A 150 13.08 6.19 -19.06
N SER A 151 14.36 6.53 -18.99
CA SER A 151 15.36 5.97 -19.90
C SER A 151 15.39 4.44 -19.78
N ASP A 152 15.41 3.92 -18.55
CA ASP A 152 15.40 2.47 -18.30
C ASP A 152 14.12 1.83 -18.84
N LEU A 153 12.96 2.38 -18.48
CA LEU A 153 11.65 1.87 -18.91
C LEU A 153 11.47 1.91 -20.44
N SER A 154 11.88 2.99 -21.11
CA SER A 154 11.76 3.14 -22.56
C SER A 154 12.65 2.16 -23.34
N SER A 155 13.75 1.72 -22.73
CA SER A 155 14.68 0.75 -23.32
C SER A 155 14.27 -0.72 -23.10
N ALA A 156 13.30 -0.96 -22.21
CA ALA A 156 12.87 -2.30 -21.86
C ALA A 156 12.11 -3.00 -23.01
N ALA A 157 12.34 -4.30 -23.16
CA ALA A 157 11.68 -5.12 -24.18
C ALA A 157 10.26 -5.52 -23.76
N TRP A 158 9.33 -4.55 -23.74
CA TRP A 158 7.97 -4.78 -23.26
C TRP A 158 7.21 -5.87 -24.03
N MET A 159 6.44 -6.66 -23.28
CA MET A 159 5.52 -7.65 -23.84
C MET A 159 4.39 -6.97 -24.62
N ASN A 160 3.80 -7.71 -25.58
CA ASN A 160 2.53 -7.30 -26.16
C ASN A 160 1.41 -7.42 -25.11
N ALA A 161 0.28 -6.75 -25.34
CA ALA A 161 -0.81 -6.65 -24.37
C ALA A 161 -1.40 -8.00 -23.94
N ALA A 162 -1.43 -9.01 -24.81
CA ALA A 162 -2.01 -10.32 -24.49
C ALA A 162 -1.09 -11.14 -23.58
N ASP A 163 0.22 -11.15 -23.86
CA ASP A 163 1.21 -11.84 -23.05
C ASP A 163 1.42 -11.15 -21.70
N ASP A 164 1.45 -9.81 -21.70
CA ASP A 164 1.46 -8.98 -20.49
C ASP A 164 0.30 -9.32 -19.55
N ARG A 165 -0.93 -9.31 -20.10
CA ARG A 165 -2.14 -9.69 -19.35
C ARG A 165 -2.05 -11.09 -18.77
N ARG A 166 -1.60 -12.08 -19.55
CA ARG A 166 -1.48 -13.46 -19.09
C ARG A 166 -0.44 -13.57 -17.97
N ALA A 167 0.72 -12.94 -18.13
CA ALA A 167 1.78 -12.98 -17.14
C ALA A 167 1.36 -12.31 -15.83
N ILE A 168 0.63 -11.18 -15.89
CA ILE A 168 0.07 -10.53 -14.70
C ILE A 168 -0.96 -11.44 -14.00
N ALA A 169 -1.81 -12.14 -14.75
CA ALA A 169 -2.76 -13.08 -14.15
C ALA A 169 -2.06 -14.22 -13.40
N VAL A 170 -0.98 -14.78 -13.97
CA VAL A 170 -0.17 -15.80 -13.29
C VAL A 170 0.48 -15.22 -12.03
N PHE A 171 1.08 -14.04 -12.11
CA PHE A 171 1.65 -13.37 -10.94
C PHE A 171 0.62 -13.16 -9.82
N LEU A 172 -0.60 -12.71 -10.14
CA LEU A 172 -1.65 -12.50 -9.15
C LEU A 172 -2.14 -13.82 -8.53
N ASP A 173 -2.19 -14.89 -9.33
CA ASP A 173 -2.53 -16.23 -8.82
C ASP A 173 -1.44 -16.74 -7.86
N ASP A 174 -0.16 -16.57 -8.23
CA ASP A 174 0.99 -16.96 -7.42
C ASP A 174 1.03 -16.19 -6.09
N GLU A 175 0.84 -14.87 -6.07
CA GLU A 175 0.85 -14.10 -4.80
C GLU A 175 -0.33 -14.49 -3.88
N LEU A 176 -1.46 -14.92 -4.44
CA LEU A 176 -2.59 -15.44 -3.65
C LEU A 176 -2.34 -16.86 -3.15
N ASP A 177 -1.61 -17.67 -3.90
CA ASP A 177 -1.16 -19.00 -3.47
C ASP A 177 -0.13 -18.89 -2.34
N ASP A 178 0.88 -18.03 -2.52
CA ASP A 178 1.91 -17.75 -1.50
C ASP A 178 1.27 -17.28 -0.18
N LEU A 179 0.27 -16.38 -0.24
CA LEU A 179 -0.48 -15.96 0.96
C LEU A 179 -1.21 -17.13 1.63
N LYS A 180 -1.80 -18.02 0.83
CA LYS A 180 -2.52 -19.18 1.34
C LYS A 180 -1.55 -20.16 2.00
N ASP A 181 -0.44 -20.45 1.34
CA ASP A 181 0.61 -21.34 1.85
C ASP A 181 1.22 -20.77 3.14
N ASP A 182 1.54 -19.48 3.18
CA ASP A 182 2.05 -18.82 4.39
C ASP A 182 1.07 -18.95 5.57
N TYR A 183 -0.24 -18.88 5.30
CA TYR A 183 -1.28 -19.06 6.32
C TYR A 183 -1.38 -20.52 6.79
N GLU A 184 -1.47 -21.47 5.85
CA GLU A 184 -1.59 -22.90 6.15
C GLU A 184 -0.35 -23.46 6.87
N GLU A 185 0.84 -22.91 6.57
CA GLU A 185 2.10 -23.25 7.24
C GLU A 185 2.29 -22.55 8.60
N ASN A 186 1.30 -21.79 9.08
CA ASN A 186 1.36 -21.02 10.33
C ASN A 186 2.55 -20.06 10.39
N ARG A 187 2.87 -19.38 9.27
CA ARG A 187 3.96 -18.39 9.24
C ARG A 187 3.59 -17.06 9.89
N PHE A 188 2.32 -16.84 10.21
CA PHE A 188 1.83 -15.66 10.93
C PHE A 188 1.59 -15.98 12.41
N ASP A 189 2.37 -15.35 13.30
CA ASP A 189 2.09 -15.41 14.74
C ASP A 189 1.15 -14.27 15.14
N PHE A 190 -0.16 -14.55 15.19
CA PHE A 190 -1.16 -13.54 15.55
C PHE A 190 -1.10 -13.07 17.02
N ASN A 191 -0.26 -13.68 17.87
CA ASN A 191 0.05 -13.11 19.18
C ASN A 191 1.02 -11.92 19.07
N ASN A 192 1.67 -11.75 17.92
CA ASN A 192 2.50 -10.61 17.59
C ASN A 192 1.76 -9.68 16.61
N ILE A 193 1.44 -8.45 17.04
CA ILE A 193 0.73 -7.46 16.22
C ILE A 193 1.53 -7.10 14.96
N GLU A 194 2.85 -6.95 15.06
CA GLU A 194 3.69 -6.53 13.93
C GLU A 194 4.09 -7.70 13.03
N GLU A 195 4.49 -8.84 13.59
CA GLU A 195 4.97 -9.98 12.79
C GLU A 195 3.83 -10.88 12.28
N GLY A 196 2.67 -10.91 12.94
CA GLY A 196 1.51 -11.70 12.52
C GLY A 196 0.41 -10.87 11.87
N VAL A 197 -0.26 -10.04 12.67
CA VAL A 197 -1.47 -9.30 12.23
C VAL A 197 -1.12 -8.33 11.10
N HIS A 198 -0.06 -7.54 11.29
CA HIS A 198 0.36 -6.55 10.32
C HIS A 198 0.96 -7.19 9.06
N GLU A 199 1.74 -8.26 9.16
CA GLU A 199 2.30 -8.92 7.97
C GLU A 199 1.20 -9.61 7.13
N PHE A 200 0.26 -10.34 7.75
CA PHE A 200 -0.87 -10.94 7.05
C PHE A 200 -1.71 -9.87 6.33
N ARG A 201 -2.02 -8.76 7.04
CA ARG A 201 -2.68 -7.60 6.44
C ARG A 201 -1.86 -6.99 5.30
N ARG A 202 -0.55 -6.87 5.44
CA ARG A 202 0.35 -6.29 4.43
C ARG A 202 0.32 -7.12 3.15
N GLN A 203 0.39 -8.44 3.26
CA GLN A 203 0.28 -9.35 2.11
C GLN A 203 -1.09 -9.20 1.41
N LEU A 204 -2.19 -9.22 2.15
CA LEU A 204 -3.54 -9.00 1.59
C LEU A 204 -3.66 -7.64 0.87
N ARG A 205 -3.19 -6.57 1.52
CA ARG A 205 -3.30 -5.20 1.00
C ARG A 205 -2.64 -5.02 -0.36
N TRP A 206 -1.58 -5.78 -0.66
CA TRP A 206 -0.92 -5.70 -1.97
C TRP A 206 -1.87 -5.98 -3.12
N PHE A 207 -2.85 -6.87 -2.94
CA PHE A 207 -3.81 -7.19 -3.99
C PHE A 207 -4.67 -5.99 -4.40
N SER A 208 -5.21 -5.24 -3.43
CA SER A 208 -5.95 -3.99 -3.69
C SER A 208 -5.06 -2.93 -4.34
N ILE A 209 -3.78 -2.84 -3.93
CA ILE A 209 -2.81 -1.92 -4.54
C ILE A 209 -2.52 -2.31 -5.98
N TYR A 210 -2.36 -3.61 -6.30
CA TYR A 210 -2.18 -4.09 -7.67
C TYR A 210 -3.37 -3.73 -8.56
N ALA A 211 -4.61 -3.92 -8.07
CA ALA A 211 -5.81 -3.57 -8.82
C ALA A 211 -5.86 -2.09 -9.23
N GLN A 212 -5.38 -1.20 -8.36
CA GLN A 212 -5.26 0.23 -8.64
C GLN A 212 -4.09 0.55 -9.57
N ALA A 213 -2.91 0.00 -9.29
CA ALA A 213 -1.68 0.29 -10.04
C ALA A 213 -1.73 -0.23 -11.49
N LEU A 214 -2.49 -1.29 -11.75
CA LEU A 214 -2.65 -1.90 -13.06
C LEU A 214 -3.55 -1.10 -14.03
N ASP A 215 -4.03 0.07 -13.61
CA ASP A 215 -4.69 1.10 -14.43
C ASP A 215 -5.83 0.55 -15.29
N GLY A 216 -6.74 -0.18 -14.63
CA GLY A 216 -7.98 -0.68 -15.23
C GLY A 216 -7.88 -2.07 -15.86
N LEU A 217 -6.74 -2.77 -15.73
CA LEU A 217 -6.65 -4.18 -16.13
C LEU A 217 -7.56 -5.07 -15.27
N ILE A 218 -7.61 -4.84 -13.96
CA ILE A 218 -8.53 -5.56 -13.06
C ILE A 218 -9.86 -4.82 -13.06
N GLN A 219 -10.96 -5.55 -13.21
CA GLN A 219 -12.32 -5.01 -13.16
C GLN A 219 -13.22 -5.88 -12.29
N LEU A 220 -14.16 -5.25 -11.60
CA LEU A 220 -15.15 -5.96 -10.80
C LEU A 220 -16.37 -6.30 -11.65
N LYS A 221 -16.87 -7.53 -11.53
CA LYS A 221 -18.18 -7.95 -12.07
C LYS A 221 -19.11 -8.30 -10.92
N ASN A 222 -20.38 -7.93 -11.04
CA ASN A 222 -21.38 -8.40 -10.08
C ASN A 222 -21.57 -9.91 -10.25
N SER A 223 -21.81 -10.61 -9.14
CA SER A 223 -22.29 -11.99 -9.20
C SER A 223 -23.78 -11.99 -9.54
N GLU A 224 -24.20 -12.87 -10.45
CA GLU A 224 -25.64 -13.10 -10.73
C GLU A 224 -26.30 -13.93 -9.62
N GLU A 225 -25.52 -14.68 -8.86
CA GLU A 225 -25.97 -15.44 -7.69
C GLU A 225 -25.83 -14.57 -6.44
N GLU A 226 -26.92 -14.41 -5.70
CA GLU A 226 -26.88 -13.82 -4.35
C GLU A 226 -26.04 -14.72 -3.45
N GLU A 227 -24.74 -14.46 -3.36
CA GLU A 227 -23.88 -15.04 -2.31
C GLU A 227 -24.29 -14.39 -0.97
N ASN A 228 -25.41 -14.87 -0.40
CA ASN A 228 -25.94 -14.42 0.88
C ASN A 228 -24.87 -14.44 1.98
N ASP A 229 -23.92 -15.38 1.88
CA ASP A 229 -22.88 -15.63 2.87
C ASP A 229 -21.80 -14.53 2.89
N LEU A 230 -21.60 -13.78 1.80
CA LEU A 230 -20.62 -12.70 1.72
C LEU A 230 -21.17 -11.32 2.11
N LYS A 231 -22.48 -11.21 2.41
CA LYS A 231 -23.11 -9.94 2.79
C LYS A 231 -22.47 -9.29 4.02
N LYS A 232 -21.91 -10.09 4.93
CA LYS A 232 -21.19 -9.62 6.13
C LYS A 232 -19.99 -8.71 5.81
N TYR A 233 -19.38 -8.88 4.63
CA TYR A 233 -18.24 -8.08 4.19
C TYR A 233 -18.64 -6.76 3.50
N LEU A 234 -19.90 -6.62 3.08
CA LEU A 234 -20.41 -5.50 2.29
C LEU A 234 -20.82 -4.32 3.19
N THR A 235 -19.92 -3.89 4.08
CA THR A 235 -20.17 -2.77 4.99
C THR A 235 -20.14 -1.44 4.24
N ALA A 236 -20.73 -0.40 4.82
CA ALA A 236 -20.72 0.94 4.23
C ALA A 236 -19.29 1.48 4.04
N GLU A 237 -18.38 1.18 4.98
CA GLU A 237 -16.97 1.56 4.90
C GLU A 237 -16.27 0.90 3.70
N VAL A 238 -16.51 -0.39 3.51
CA VAL A 238 -15.96 -1.15 2.38
C VAL A 238 -16.53 -0.65 1.06
N LEU A 239 -17.85 -0.52 0.93
CA LEU A 239 -18.49 -0.10 -0.32
C LEU A 239 -18.09 1.32 -0.76
N ASN A 240 -17.80 2.21 0.20
CA ASN A 240 -17.38 3.58 -0.08
C ASN A 240 -15.85 3.78 -0.07
N SER A 241 -15.07 2.70 0.10
CA SER A 241 -13.62 2.78 0.12
C SER A 241 -13.09 3.22 -1.25
N PRO A 242 -12.16 4.21 -1.31
CA PRO A 242 -11.54 4.62 -2.56
C PRO A 242 -10.75 3.49 -3.24
N TYR A 243 -10.24 2.52 -2.47
CA TYR A 243 -9.54 1.34 -3.00
C TYR A 243 -10.46 0.40 -3.78
N ASN A 244 -11.76 0.45 -3.53
CA ASN A 244 -12.79 -0.33 -4.22
C ASN A 244 -13.36 0.37 -5.46
N SER A 245 -12.98 1.64 -5.68
CA SER A 245 -13.22 2.37 -6.92
C SER A 245 -12.05 2.13 -7.88
N LEU A 246 -12.13 1.04 -8.66
CA LEU A 246 -11.05 0.67 -9.59
C LEU A 246 -10.95 1.65 -10.79
N PRO A 247 -9.75 1.86 -11.35
CA PRO A 247 -9.59 2.69 -12.54
C PRO A 247 -10.39 2.14 -13.73
N VAL A 248 -10.84 3.04 -14.60
CA VAL A 248 -11.63 2.70 -15.79
C VAL A 248 -10.78 1.86 -16.76
N PRO A 249 -11.34 0.79 -17.37
CA PRO A 249 -10.57 -0.05 -18.29
C PRO A 249 -10.18 0.73 -19.55
N LYS A 250 -8.94 0.54 -19.99
CA LYS A 250 -8.45 1.16 -21.24
C LYS A 250 -9.08 0.49 -22.46
N GLN A 251 -9.33 1.28 -23.50
CA GLN A 251 -9.89 0.79 -24.75
C GLN A 251 -8.99 -0.29 -25.36
N GLY A 252 -9.59 -1.40 -25.80
CA GLY A 252 -8.87 -2.50 -26.45
C GLY A 252 -8.13 -3.45 -25.50
N ILE A 253 -8.12 -3.17 -24.19
CA ILE A 253 -7.60 -4.11 -23.18
C ILE A 253 -8.73 -4.97 -22.65
N ILE A 254 -8.56 -6.29 -22.70
CA ILE A 254 -9.50 -7.25 -22.10
C ILE A 254 -9.19 -7.33 -20.60
N PRO A 255 -10.14 -7.00 -19.71
CA PRO A 255 -9.88 -7.04 -18.27
C PRO A 255 -9.66 -8.45 -17.69
N LEU A 256 -9.08 -8.50 -16.50
CA LEU A 256 -9.16 -9.61 -15.55
C LEU A 256 -10.37 -9.33 -14.65
N TYR A 257 -11.45 -10.08 -14.83
CA TYR A 257 -12.67 -9.88 -14.06
C TYR A 257 -12.65 -10.68 -12.77
N ILE A 258 -12.84 -9.99 -11.65
CA ILE A 258 -13.00 -10.59 -10.33
C ILE A 258 -14.43 -10.29 -9.87
N ARG A 259 -15.09 -11.26 -9.23
CA ARG A 259 -16.40 -10.99 -8.62
C ARG A 259 -16.28 -9.96 -7.49
N ALA A 260 -17.19 -8.98 -7.51
CA ALA A 260 -17.15 -7.85 -6.59
C ALA A 260 -17.25 -8.26 -5.11
N PRO A 261 -18.14 -9.19 -4.70
CA PRO A 261 -18.25 -9.59 -3.29
C PRO A 261 -16.94 -10.11 -2.69
N GLU A 262 -16.18 -10.91 -3.44
CA GLU A 262 -14.90 -11.45 -2.99
C GLU A 262 -13.82 -10.38 -2.91
N PHE A 263 -13.77 -9.46 -3.86
CA PHE A 263 -12.86 -8.31 -3.78
C PHE A 263 -13.18 -7.43 -2.58
N TYR A 264 -14.47 -7.24 -2.28
CA TYR A 264 -14.92 -6.51 -1.10
C TYR A 264 -14.62 -7.24 0.20
N ALA A 265 -14.70 -8.58 0.23
CA ALA A 265 -14.25 -9.39 1.37
C ALA A 265 -12.76 -9.18 1.66
N LEU A 266 -11.92 -9.14 0.62
CA LEU A 266 -10.49 -8.82 0.77
C LEU A 266 -10.30 -7.39 1.33
N SER A 267 -11.02 -6.41 0.78
CA SER A 267 -10.97 -5.03 1.29
C SER A 267 -11.47 -4.92 2.73
N TRP A 268 -12.49 -5.69 3.11
CA TRP A 268 -12.99 -5.74 4.48
C TRP A 268 -11.92 -6.29 5.43
N MET A 269 -11.27 -7.39 5.06
CA MET A 269 -10.20 -7.99 5.88
C MET A 269 -9.03 -7.02 6.10
N VAL A 270 -8.63 -6.29 5.05
CA VAL A 270 -7.57 -5.26 5.17
C VAL A 270 -7.99 -4.12 6.12
N ASN A 271 -9.27 -3.74 6.12
CA ASN A 271 -9.81 -2.72 7.02
C ASN A 271 -9.89 -3.21 8.46
N GLU A 272 -10.48 -4.38 8.67
CA GLU A 272 -10.70 -4.98 9.99
C GLU A 272 -9.37 -5.22 10.73
N LEU A 273 -8.40 -5.84 10.06
CA LEU A 273 -7.06 -6.04 10.62
C LEU A 273 -6.33 -4.70 10.82
N GLY A 274 -6.67 -3.67 10.05
CA GLY A 274 -6.14 -2.32 10.23
C GLY A 274 -6.59 -1.73 11.56
N ASN A 275 -7.90 -1.78 11.83
CA ASN A 275 -8.48 -1.29 13.08
C ASN A 275 -7.89 -2.02 14.30
N LEU A 276 -7.82 -3.36 14.23
CA LEU A 276 -7.24 -4.19 15.31
C LEU A 276 -5.75 -3.89 15.54
N LYS A 277 -5.00 -3.62 14.47
CA LYS A 277 -3.59 -3.22 14.54
C LYS A 277 -3.44 -1.85 15.19
N ASP A 278 -4.23 -0.87 14.78
CA ASP A 278 -4.13 0.51 15.24
C ASP A 278 -4.40 0.62 16.75
N ASP A 279 -5.32 -0.19 17.28
CA ASP A 279 -5.54 -0.31 18.74
C ASP A 279 -4.29 -0.80 19.49
N GLY A 280 -3.60 -1.82 18.97
CA GLY A 280 -2.37 -2.34 19.56
C GLY A 280 -1.18 -1.38 19.44
N LEU A 281 -1.02 -0.73 18.28
CA LEU A 281 0.08 0.21 18.02
C LEU A 281 0.01 1.44 18.92
N ARG A 282 -1.18 1.91 19.26
CA ARG A 282 -1.36 3.08 20.10
C ARG A 282 -0.74 2.88 21.49
N PHE A 283 -0.90 1.71 22.08
CA PHE A 283 -0.30 1.37 23.36
C PHE A 283 1.23 1.42 23.28
N ASN A 284 1.81 0.75 22.28
CA ASN A 284 3.27 0.71 22.09
C ASN A 284 3.86 2.10 21.85
N ALA A 285 3.22 2.94 21.04
CA ALA A 285 3.68 4.30 20.78
C ALA A 285 3.71 5.17 22.05
N LEU A 286 2.68 5.04 22.90
CA LEU A 286 2.65 5.72 24.21
C LEU A 286 3.71 5.17 25.16
N TRP A 287 3.94 3.85 25.15
CA TRP A 287 4.99 3.21 25.94
C TRP A 287 6.37 3.78 25.63
N GLU A 288 6.77 3.77 24.36
CA GLU A 288 8.05 4.32 23.90
C GLU A 288 8.19 5.80 24.29
N ALA A 289 7.13 6.59 24.14
CA ALA A 289 7.14 8.00 24.51
C ALA A 289 7.29 8.21 26.03
N VAL A 290 6.60 7.40 26.85
CA VAL A 290 6.67 7.48 28.32
C VAL A 290 8.05 7.06 28.81
N GLU A 291 8.61 5.95 28.33
CA GLU A 291 9.97 5.52 28.67
C GLU A 291 11.04 6.57 28.30
N ALA A 292 10.84 7.29 27.19
CA ALA A 292 11.77 8.31 26.74
C ALA A 292 11.67 9.63 27.52
N THR A 293 10.55 9.89 28.20
CA THR A 293 10.25 11.20 28.80
C THR A 293 10.09 11.17 30.32
N HIS A 294 9.85 10.00 30.90
CA HIS A 294 9.59 9.80 32.33
C HIS A 294 10.47 8.68 32.90
N GLU A 295 10.77 8.77 34.19
CA GLU A 295 11.34 7.66 34.95
C GLU A 295 10.22 7.00 35.77
N PHE A 296 9.61 5.94 35.21
CA PHE A 296 8.59 5.15 35.89
C PHE A 296 9.06 3.72 36.16
N SER A 297 8.43 3.09 37.15
CA SER A 297 8.42 1.62 37.23
C SER A 297 7.49 1.06 36.14
N GLU A 298 7.65 -0.21 35.77
CA GLU A 298 6.83 -0.86 34.73
C GLU A 298 5.32 -0.80 35.06
N GLU A 299 4.96 -1.07 36.33
CA GLU A 299 3.58 -1.01 36.82
C GLU A 299 3.00 0.42 36.78
N ASP A 300 3.81 1.44 37.12
CA ASP A 300 3.37 2.84 37.09
C ASP A 300 3.21 3.35 35.65
N ALA A 301 4.08 2.90 34.72
CA ALA A 301 4.00 3.25 33.31
C ALA A 301 2.73 2.70 32.66
N GLU A 302 2.40 1.43 32.94
CA GLU A 302 1.20 0.78 32.39
C GLU A 302 -0.09 1.47 32.85
N ALA A 303 -0.19 1.80 34.14
CA ALA A 303 -1.33 2.54 34.70
C ALA A 303 -1.44 3.94 34.08
N TYR A 304 -0.32 4.62 33.89
CA TYR A 304 -0.28 5.94 33.26
C TYR A 304 -0.71 5.89 31.79
N ILE A 305 -0.16 4.97 30.99
CA ILE A 305 -0.50 4.81 29.57
C ILE A 305 -1.97 4.44 29.41
N SER A 306 -2.48 3.54 30.23
CA SER A 306 -3.90 3.17 30.23
C SER A 306 -4.81 4.38 30.47
N SER A 307 -4.39 5.32 31.32
CA SER A 307 -5.14 6.57 31.55
C SER A 307 -5.15 7.51 30.33
N LEU A 308 -4.11 7.44 29.48
CA LEU A 308 -3.96 8.24 28.25
C LEU A 308 -4.60 7.59 27.02
N ALA A 309 -4.73 6.26 27.01
CA ALA A 309 -5.31 5.51 25.89
C ALA A 309 -6.81 5.79 25.70
N GLY A 310 -7.54 6.29 26.70
CA GLY A 310 -8.82 7.00 26.55
C GLY A 310 -9.98 6.33 25.80
N ARG A 311 -9.84 5.08 25.34
CA ARG A 311 -10.87 4.24 24.70
C ARG A 311 -10.90 2.89 25.41
N GLU A 312 -12.03 2.20 25.31
CA GLU A 312 -12.10 0.74 25.51
C GLU A 312 -11.26 0.08 24.40
N THR A 313 -9.93 0.17 24.52
CA THR A 313 -9.00 -0.58 23.67
C THR A 313 -9.18 -2.05 23.98
N LEU A 314 -9.37 -2.87 22.95
CA LEU A 314 -9.27 -4.31 23.09
C LEU A 314 -7.95 -4.65 23.77
N SER A 315 -7.98 -5.53 24.75
CA SER A 315 -6.75 -5.97 25.40
C SER A 315 -5.85 -6.69 24.39
N LEU A 316 -4.53 -6.65 24.64
CA LEU A 316 -3.55 -7.38 23.84
C LEU A 316 -3.82 -8.91 23.84
N GLU A 317 -4.62 -9.42 24.79
CA GLU A 317 -5.05 -10.81 24.85
C GLU A 317 -6.30 -11.11 23.99
N GLU A 318 -7.16 -10.11 23.75
CA GLU A 318 -8.39 -10.26 22.96
C GLU A 318 -8.12 -10.16 21.44
N ILE A 319 -7.19 -9.29 21.04
CA ILE A 319 -6.88 -9.05 19.62
C ILE A 319 -6.47 -10.35 18.89
N PRO A 320 -5.52 -11.19 19.40
CA PRO A 320 -5.12 -12.42 18.72
C PRO A 320 -6.28 -13.39 18.50
N GLN A 321 -7.22 -13.49 19.45
CA GLN A 321 -8.37 -14.38 19.36
C GLN A 321 -9.36 -13.93 18.28
N ILE A 322 -9.62 -12.62 18.22
CA ILE A 322 -10.47 -12.03 17.19
C ILE A 322 -9.82 -12.22 15.82
N VAL A 323 -8.53 -11.88 15.68
CA VAL A 323 -7.76 -12.03 14.43
C VAL A 323 -7.79 -13.47 13.94
N ALA A 324 -7.43 -14.44 14.80
CA ALA A 324 -7.40 -15.84 14.42
C ALA A 324 -8.77 -16.33 13.91
N LYS A 325 -9.85 -15.92 14.59
CA LYS A 325 -11.22 -16.27 14.18
C LYS A 325 -11.57 -15.69 12.81
N VAL A 326 -11.41 -14.38 12.62
CA VAL A 326 -11.81 -13.73 11.34
C VAL A 326 -10.94 -14.20 10.18
N CYS A 327 -9.64 -14.43 10.40
CA CYS A 327 -8.75 -14.98 9.39
C CYS A 327 -9.15 -16.40 9.00
N ASN A 328 -9.51 -17.26 9.97
CA ASN A 328 -9.96 -18.63 9.68
C ASN A 328 -11.26 -18.64 8.87
N GLU A 329 -12.23 -17.80 9.25
CA GLU A 329 -13.49 -17.66 8.52
C GLU A 329 -13.25 -17.22 7.07
N PHE A 330 -12.40 -16.22 6.86
CA PHE A 330 -12.04 -15.72 5.53
C PHE A 330 -11.25 -16.73 4.67
N MET A 331 -10.26 -17.40 5.25
CA MET A 331 -9.36 -18.31 4.53
C MET A 331 -9.99 -19.66 4.24
N HIS A 332 -10.79 -20.20 5.17
CA HIS A 332 -11.27 -21.58 5.11
C HIS A 332 -12.78 -21.71 4.98
N GLU A 333 -13.57 -20.93 5.72
CA GLU A 333 -15.04 -21.08 5.71
C GLU A 333 -15.63 -20.44 4.44
N ASP A 334 -15.22 -19.22 4.12
CA ASP A 334 -15.70 -18.48 2.95
C ASP A 334 -14.85 -18.71 1.69
N ASP A 335 -13.65 -19.25 1.86
CA ASP A 335 -12.70 -19.66 0.80
C ASP A 335 -12.40 -18.51 -0.19
N ILE A 336 -12.27 -17.28 0.32
CA ILE A 336 -12.21 -16.05 -0.49
C ILE A 336 -11.02 -16.08 -1.45
N ILE A 337 -9.84 -16.47 -0.96
CA ILE A 337 -8.61 -16.50 -1.76
C ILE A 337 -8.76 -17.44 -2.95
N LYS A 338 -9.28 -18.66 -2.73
CA LYS A 338 -9.51 -19.62 -3.82
C LYS A 338 -10.55 -19.13 -4.82
N LYS A 339 -11.63 -18.50 -4.35
CA LYS A 339 -12.66 -17.90 -5.21
C LYS A 339 -12.08 -16.82 -6.13
N ILE A 340 -11.20 -15.95 -5.61
CA ILE A 340 -10.52 -14.92 -6.42
C ILE A 340 -9.55 -15.57 -7.43
N ARG A 341 -8.74 -16.55 -6.99
CA ARG A 341 -7.83 -17.30 -7.87
C ARG A 341 -8.56 -17.97 -9.03
N LYS A 342 -9.72 -18.57 -8.77
CA LYS A 342 -10.58 -19.16 -9.81
C LYS A 342 -10.99 -18.14 -10.87
N ASP A 343 -11.41 -16.94 -10.46
CA ASP A 343 -11.76 -15.84 -11.38
C ASP A 343 -10.56 -15.39 -12.23
N ILE A 344 -9.38 -15.24 -11.62
CA ILE A 344 -8.13 -14.88 -12.32
C ILE A 344 -7.76 -15.96 -13.36
N LYS A 345 -7.72 -17.23 -12.97
CA LYS A 345 -7.39 -18.36 -13.87
C LYS A 345 -8.39 -18.45 -15.02
N ALA A 346 -9.68 -18.30 -14.74
CA ALA A 346 -10.73 -18.33 -15.75
C ALA A 346 -10.56 -17.19 -16.78
N ALA A 347 -10.15 -15.99 -16.34
CA ALA A 347 -9.97 -14.84 -17.21
C ALA A 347 -8.89 -15.06 -18.29
N VAL A 348 -7.91 -15.96 -18.06
CA VAL A 348 -6.83 -16.25 -19.00
C VAL A 348 -6.85 -17.68 -19.57
N GLY A 349 -7.92 -18.45 -19.29
CA GLY A 349 -8.08 -19.81 -19.79
C GLY A 349 -7.13 -20.82 -19.14
N LEU A 350 -6.74 -20.61 -17.89
CA LEU A 350 -5.89 -21.50 -17.10
C LEU A 350 -6.67 -22.57 -16.30
N SER A 351 -7.98 -22.71 -16.55
CA SER A 351 -8.95 -23.50 -15.78
C SER A 351 -8.72 -25.02 -15.70
N ASN A 352 -7.63 -25.55 -16.26
CA ASN A 352 -7.36 -26.99 -16.36
C ASN A 352 -6.40 -27.52 -15.26
N TYR A 353 -6.11 -26.72 -14.23
CA TYR A 353 -5.29 -27.13 -13.09
C TYR A 353 -6.07 -26.83 -11.80
N GLU A 354 -6.93 -27.78 -11.42
CA GLU A 354 -7.51 -27.87 -10.08
C GLU A 354 -6.61 -28.70 -9.16
#